data_AF-A0A3G9JRX3-F1
#
_entry.id   AF-A0A3G9JRX3-F1
#
_cell.length_a   1.000
_cell.length_b   1.000
_cell.length_c   1.000
_cell.angle_alpha   90.00
_cell.angle_beta   90.00
_cell.angle_gamma   90.00
#
_symmetry.space_group_name_H-M   'P 1'
#
loop_
_entity.id
_entity.type
_entity.pdbx_description
1 polymer ?
#
loop_
_entity_poly.entity_id
_entity_poly.type
_entity_poly.pdbx_seq_one_letter_code
_entity_poly.pdbx_strand_id
1 'polypeptide(L)'
;MASYKVNIPAGPLWSNAEAQQVGPKIAAAHQGNFTGQWTTVVESAMSVVEVELQVENTGIHEFKTDVLAGPLWSNDEAQKLGPQIAASYGAEFTGQWRTIVEGVMSVIQIKYTF
;
A
#
# COMPACT_ATOMS: atom_id res chain seq x y z
N MET A 1 -0.70 -12.10 9.48
CA MET A 1 -1.77 -11.09 9.49
C MET A 1 -1.27 -9.91 10.30
N ALA A 2 -1.38 -8.72 9.74
CA ALA A 2 -1.19 -7.47 10.48
C ALA A 2 -2.54 -7.04 11.04
N SER A 3 -2.53 -6.23 12.10
CA SER A 3 -3.74 -5.58 12.57
C SER A 3 -3.67 -4.07 12.34
N TYR A 4 -4.81 -3.52 11.96
CA TYR A 4 -4.99 -2.08 11.78
C TYR A 4 -6.21 -1.64 12.57
N LYS A 5 -6.07 -0.57 13.35
CA LYS A 5 -7.15 0.00 14.15
C LYS A 5 -7.70 1.23 13.47
N VAL A 6 -9.03 1.32 13.42
CA VAL A 6 -9.74 2.44 12.80
C VAL A 6 -10.98 2.79 13.62
N ASN A 7 -11.29 4.08 13.68
CA ASN A 7 -12.53 4.57 14.26
C ASN A 7 -13.66 4.52 13.22
N ILE A 8 -14.69 3.75 13.51
CA ILE A 8 -15.87 3.60 12.66
C ILE A 8 -17.04 4.41 13.24
N PRO A 9 -17.75 5.22 12.43
CA PRO A 9 -18.96 5.92 12.85
C PRO A 9 -20.00 4.97 13.44
N ALA A 10 -20.51 5.29 14.62
CA ALA A 10 -21.45 4.46 15.37
C ALA A 10 -22.84 5.09 15.51
N GLY A 11 -23.06 6.30 14.98
CA GLY A 11 -24.20 7.13 15.34
C GLY A 11 -24.06 7.67 16.78
N PRO A 12 -25.10 8.27 17.36
CA PRO A 12 -25.03 8.76 18.74
C PRO A 12 -24.98 7.59 19.73
N LEU A 13 -23.99 7.60 20.63
CA LEU A 13 -23.92 6.72 21.79
C LEU A 13 -24.00 7.55 23.07
N TRP A 14 -24.87 7.16 23.99
CA TRP A 14 -25.23 7.96 25.17
C TRP A 14 -24.58 7.46 26.45
N SER A 15 -23.97 6.27 26.43
CA SER A 15 -23.30 5.70 27.59
C SER A 15 -22.24 4.67 27.21
N ASN A 16 -21.34 4.39 28.15
CA ASN A 16 -20.38 3.31 27.97
C ASN A 16 -21.08 1.94 27.85
N ALA A 17 -22.15 1.70 28.62
CA ALA A 17 -22.88 0.43 28.55
C ALA A 17 -23.48 0.18 27.16
N GLU A 18 -24.07 1.21 26.56
CA GLU A 18 -24.58 1.16 25.18
C GLU A 18 -23.45 0.91 24.17
N ALA A 19 -22.33 1.62 24.31
CA ALA A 19 -21.17 1.43 23.44
C ALA A 19 -20.61 0.00 23.51
N GLN A 20 -20.51 -0.59 24.72
CA GLN A 20 -20.08 -1.98 24.89
C GLN A 20 -21.08 -2.99 24.30
N GLN A 21 -22.38 -2.64 24.24
CA GLN A 21 -23.41 -3.50 23.64
C GLN A 21 -23.45 -3.41 22.11
N VAL A 22 -23.26 -2.22 21.54
CA VAL A 22 -23.40 -1.96 20.10
C VAL A 22 -22.08 -2.13 19.35
N GLY A 23 -20.96 -1.77 19.97
CA GLY A 23 -19.61 -1.83 19.39
C GLY A 23 -19.28 -3.18 18.72
N PRO A 24 -19.50 -4.33 19.38
CA PRO A 24 -19.24 -5.64 18.74
C PRO A 24 -20.03 -5.88 17.46
N LYS A 25 -21.26 -5.36 17.36
CA LYS A 25 -22.09 -5.51 16.15
C LYS A 25 -21.58 -4.64 15.00
N ILE A 26 -21.18 -3.40 15.30
CA ILE A 26 -20.56 -2.50 14.31
C ILE A 26 -19.25 -3.12 13.82
N ALA A 27 -18.38 -3.55 14.72
CA ALA A 27 -17.12 -4.19 14.35
C ALA A 27 -17.34 -5.41 13.45
N ALA A 28 -18.28 -6.29 13.79
CA ALA A 28 -18.62 -7.45 12.97
C ALA A 28 -19.14 -7.06 11.57
N ALA A 29 -19.94 -6.01 11.45
CA ALA A 29 -20.39 -5.49 10.14
C ALA A 29 -19.24 -4.99 9.27
N HIS A 30 -18.11 -4.61 9.89
CA HIS A 30 -16.89 -4.19 9.24
C HIS A 30 -15.81 -5.28 9.20
N GLN A 31 -16.15 -6.55 9.48
CA GLN A 31 -15.22 -7.69 9.51
C GLN A 31 -14.05 -7.52 10.49
N GLY A 32 -14.27 -6.76 11.57
CA GLY A 32 -13.29 -6.51 12.62
C GLY A 32 -13.76 -6.90 14.00
N ASN A 33 -12.90 -6.65 14.98
CA ASN A 33 -13.15 -6.83 16.39
C ASN A 33 -13.28 -5.47 17.07
N PHE A 34 -14.31 -5.29 17.89
CA PHE A 34 -14.46 -4.09 18.70
C PHE A 34 -13.39 -4.10 19.80
N THR A 35 -12.62 -3.03 19.93
CA THR A 35 -11.52 -2.98 20.91
C THR A 35 -11.96 -2.60 22.32
N GLY A 36 -13.24 -2.26 22.50
CA GLY A 36 -13.77 -1.70 23.75
C GLY A 36 -13.69 -0.17 23.81
N GLN A 37 -12.94 0.47 22.91
CA GLN A 37 -12.75 1.92 22.89
C GLN A 37 -13.80 2.62 22.03
N TRP A 38 -14.32 3.74 22.52
CA TRP A 38 -15.28 4.58 21.80
C TRP A 38 -15.17 6.02 22.29
N THR A 39 -15.67 6.96 21.49
CA THR A 39 -15.75 8.37 21.90
C THR A 39 -16.85 9.10 21.13
N THR A 40 -17.45 10.11 21.75
CA THR A 40 -18.36 11.04 21.07
C THR A 40 -17.55 12.12 20.37
N VAL A 41 -17.69 12.20 19.04
CA VAL A 41 -16.96 13.16 18.19
C VAL A 41 -17.81 14.38 17.83
N VAL A 42 -19.14 14.22 17.84
CA VAL A 42 -20.11 15.33 17.73
C VAL A 42 -21.19 15.10 18.77
N GLU A 43 -21.28 16.00 19.75
CA GLU A 43 -22.25 15.92 20.84
C GLU A 43 -23.67 15.72 20.29
N SER A 44 -24.40 14.78 20.90
CA SER A 44 -25.77 14.41 20.53
C SER A 44 -26.01 13.90 19.10
N ALA A 45 -24.97 13.73 18.28
CA ALA A 45 -25.12 13.35 16.87
C ALA A 45 -24.24 12.19 16.42
N MET A 46 -22.98 12.11 16.87
CA MET A 46 -22.05 11.10 16.39
C MET A 46 -21.02 10.70 17.44
N SER A 47 -20.90 9.39 17.61
CA SER A 47 -19.81 8.71 18.29
C SER A 47 -19.11 7.78 17.31
N VAL A 48 -17.89 7.38 17.64
CA VAL A 48 -17.12 6.38 16.90
C VAL A 48 -16.74 5.25 17.84
N VAL A 49 -16.62 4.04 17.30
CA VAL A 49 -16.06 2.87 17.98
C VAL A 49 -14.75 2.49 17.31
N GLU A 50 -13.72 2.14 18.08
CA GLU A 50 -12.47 1.62 17.53
C GLU A 50 -12.65 0.14 17.17
N VAL A 51 -12.33 -0.18 15.92
CA VAL A 51 -12.41 -1.51 15.35
C VAL A 51 -11.00 -1.93 14.94
N GLU A 52 -10.57 -3.10 15.40
CA GLU A 52 -9.36 -3.77 14.93
C GLU A 52 -9.71 -4.68 13.75
N LEU A 53 -9.15 -4.38 12.59
CA LEU A 53 -9.26 -5.17 11.37
C LEU A 53 -8.04 -6.07 11.24
N GLN A 54 -8.27 -7.35 10.97
CA GLN A 54 -7.21 -8.26 10.55
C GLN A 54 -7.00 -8.07 9.06
N VAL A 55 -5.81 -7.65 8.67
CA VAL A 55 -5.46 -7.38 7.28
C VAL A 55 -4.26 -8.22 6.87
N GLU A 56 -4.24 -8.63 5.62
CA GLU A 56 -3.01 -9.09 4.98
C GLU A 56 -2.30 -7.87 4.43
N ASN A 57 -1.04 -7.67 4.83
CA ASN A 57 -0.24 -6.60 4.25
C ASN A 57 0.18 -7.04 2.84
N THR A 58 -0.69 -6.80 1.86
CA THR A 58 -0.45 -7.09 0.45
C THR A 58 0.29 -5.96 -0.26
N GLY A 59 0.50 -4.82 0.42
CA GLY A 59 1.30 -3.73 -0.11
C GLY A 59 2.75 -4.15 -0.25
N ILE A 60 3.35 -3.88 -1.42
CA ILE A 60 4.79 -3.94 -1.60
C ILE A 60 5.32 -2.52 -1.63
N HIS A 61 6.42 -2.28 -0.92
CA HIS A 61 7.15 -1.01 -0.90
C HIS A 61 7.99 -0.82 -2.17
N GLU A 62 7.46 -1.28 -3.31
CA GLU A 62 8.18 -1.36 -4.56
C GLU A 62 7.27 -1.02 -5.74
N PHE A 63 7.81 -0.28 -6.70
CA PHE A 63 7.18 -0.05 -8.00
C PHE A 63 8.17 -0.34 -9.12
N LYS A 64 7.79 -1.23 -10.05
CA LYS A 64 8.61 -1.62 -11.20
C LYS A 64 8.04 -1.05 -12.49
N THR A 65 8.90 -0.47 -13.33
CA THR A 65 8.51 0.05 -14.65
C THR A 65 9.68 -0.04 -15.62
N ASP A 66 9.39 0.01 -16.92
CA ASP A 66 10.40 0.06 -17.96
C ASP A 66 10.74 1.52 -18.32
N VAL A 67 12.03 1.81 -18.52
CA VAL A 67 12.52 3.10 -19.03
C VAL A 67 13.40 2.91 -20.25
N LEU A 68 13.44 3.93 -21.12
CA LEU A 68 14.22 3.91 -22.35
C LEU A 68 15.73 3.88 -22.02
N ALA A 69 16.47 3.03 -22.74
CA ALA A 69 17.91 2.83 -22.52
C ALA A 69 18.76 3.13 -23.77
N GLY A 70 18.15 3.59 -24.86
CA GLY A 70 18.81 3.63 -26.17
C GLY A 70 19.05 2.21 -26.72
N PRO A 71 19.84 2.04 -27.79
CA PRO A 71 20.15 0.72 -28.31
C PRO A 71 21.06 -0.04 -27.33
N LEU A 72 20.64 -1.26 -26.96
CA LEU A 72 21.47 -2.24 -26.24
C LEU A 72 21.63 -3.48 -27.13
N TRP A 73 22.87 -3.91 -27.32
CA TRP A 73 23.25 -4.94 -28.30
C TRP A 73 23.52 -6.31 -27.69
N SER A 74 23.69 -6.37 -26.37
CA SER A 74 23.96 -7.61 -25.65
C SER A 74 23.48 -7.55 -24.21
N ASN A 75 23.32 -8.72 -23.59
CA ASN A 75 23.02 -8.80 -22.17
C ASN A 75 24.15 -8.19 -21.32
N ASP A 76 25.41 -8.45 -21.67
CA ASP A 76 26.56 -7.93 -20.92
C ASP A 76 26.59 -6.39 -20.90
N GLU A 77 26.28 -5.77 -22.04
CA GLU A 77 26.11 -4.32 -22.14
C GLU A 77 24.95 -3.82 -21.28
N ALA A 78 23.79 -4.47 -21.35
CA ALA A 78 22.61 -4.12 -20.55
C ALA A 78 22.89 -4.24 -19.04
N GLN A 79 23.58 -5.29 -18.59
CA GLN A 79 23.97 -5.45 -17.19
C GLN A 79 24.99 -4.39 -16.73
N LYS A 80 25.86 -3.94 -17.64
CA LYS A 80 26.86 -2.89 -17.35
C LYS A 80 26.25 -1.49 -17.28
N LEU A 81 25.37 -1.14 -18.20
CA LEU A 81 24.79 0.22 -18.32
C LEU A 81 23.50 0.39 -17.50
N GLY A 82 22.72 -0.69 -17.33
CA GLY A 82 21.44 -0.69 -16.64
C GLY A 82 21.46 0.00 -15.27
N PRO A 83 22.42 -0.33 -14.36
CA PRO A 83 22.51 0.31 -13.05
C PRO A 83 22.71 1.83 -13.12
N GLN A 84 23.50 2.33 -14.09
CA GLN A 84 23.75 3.76 -14.24
C GLN A 84 22.50 4.50 -14.76
N ILE A 85 21.81 3.89 -15.74
CA ILE A 85 20.56 4.44 -16.27
C ILE A 85 19.51 4.44 -15.15
N ALA A 86 19.32 3.35 -14.42
CA ALA A 86 18.37 3.27 -13.31
C ALA A 86 18.67 4.30 -12.21
N ALA A 87 19.94 4.49 -11.85
CA ALA A 87 20.36 5.49 -10.88
C ALA A 87 19.99 6.92 -11.31
N SER A 88 20.00 7.23 -12.61
CA SER A 88 19.56 8.54 -13.12
C SER A 88 18.07 8.82 -12.87
N TYR A 89 17.28 7.76 -12.67
CA TYR A 89 15.86 7.83 -12.30
C TYR A 89 15.64 7.72 -10.78
N GLY A 90 16.71 7.64 -9.96
CA GLY A 90 16.59 7.39 -8.52
C GLY A 90 16.08 5.99 -8.18
N ALA A 91 16.32 5.01 -9.05
CA ALA A 91 15.80 3.66 -8.95
C ALA A 91 16.91 2.60 -9.08
N GLU A 92 16.59 1.34 -8.76
CA GLU A 92 17.46 0.19 -8.94
C GLU A 92 17.17 -0.51 -10.27
N PHE A 93 18.21 -0.92 -11.00
CA PHE A 93 18.04 -1.78 -12.18
C PHE A 93 17.69 -3.21 -11.73
N THR A 94 16.65 -3.81 -12.29
CA THR A 94 16.20 -5.15 -11.87
C THR A 94 16.96 -6.30 -12.55
N GLY A 95 17.87 -6.00 -13.48
CA GLY A 95 18.52 -6.99 -14.34
C GLY A 95 17.73 -7.33 -15.60
N GLN A 96 16.46 -6.93 -15.70
CA GLN A 96 15.59 -7.23 -16.84
C GLN A 96 15.67 -6.12 -17.90
N TRP A 97 15.81 -6.51 -19.16
CA TRP A 97 15.84 -5.58 -20.29
C TRP A 97 15.29 -6.27 -21.53
N ARG A 98 14.90 -5.48 -22.55
CA ARG A 98 14.55 -6.00 -23.87
C ARG A 98 14.67 -4.92 -24.94
N THR A 99 14.95 -5.34 -26.17
CA THR A 99 14.87 -4.47 -27.35
C THR A 99 13.41 -4.28 -27.74
N ILE A 100 12.98 -3.03 -27.91
CA ILE A 100 11.61 -2.69 -28.34
C ILE A 100 11.56 -2.19 -29.79
N VAL A 101 12.68 -1.68 -30.31
CA VAL A 101 12.89 -1.36 -31.72
C VAL A 101 14.30 -1.80 -32.10
N GLU A 102 14.40 -2.78 -32.99
CA GLU A 102 15.69 -3.36 -33.40
C GLU A 102 16.64 -2.28 -33.93
N GLY A 103 17.87 -2.26 -33.41
CA GLY A 103 18.91 -1.31 -33.78
C GLY A 103 18.71 0.14 -33.32
N VAL A 104 17.60 0.46 -32.64
CA VAL A 104 17.26 1.84 -32.29
C VAL A 104 17.01 2.01 -30.79
N MET A 105 16.22 1.12 -30.17
CA MET A 105 15.75 1.33 -28.81
C MET A 105 15.53 0.03 -28.04
N SER A 106 16.08 0.01 -26.83
CA SER A 106 15.82 -0.98 -25.79
C SER A 106 15.27 -0.29 -24.55
N VAL A 107 14.63 -1.08 -23.70
CA VAL A 107 14.20 -0.66 -22.36
C VAL A 107 14.87 -1.51 -21.30
N ILE A 108 15.10 -0.91 -20.14
CA ILE A 108 15.48 -1.61 -18.91
C ILE A 108 14.34 -1.48 -17.90
N GLN A 109 14.11 -2.52 -17.11
CA GLN A 109 13.20 -2.45 -15.98
C GLN A 109 13.93 -1.87 -14.77
N ILE A 110 13.34 -0.85 -14.18
CA ILE A 110 13.79 -0.22 -12.95
C ILE A 110 12.79 -0.47 -11.82
N LYS A 111 13.27 -0.42 -10.58
CA LYS A 111 12.50 -0.59 -9.35
C LYS A 111 12.73 0.61 -8.43
N TYR A 112 11.65 1.29 -8.09
CA TYR A 112 11.60 2.23 -6.98
C TYR A 112 11.29 1.48 -5.70
N THR A 113 11.96 1.84 -4.60
CA THR A 113 11.65 1.37 -3.25
C THR A 113 11.28 2.60 -2.42
N PHE A 114 10.14 2.58 -1.71
CA PHE A 114 9.62 3.75 -0.99
C PHE A 114 9.01 3.40 0.38
#